data_AF-A0A316U8W3-F1
#
_entry.id   AF-A0A316U8W3-F1
#
_cell.length_a   1.000
_cell.length_b   1.000
_cell.length_c   1.000
_cell.angle_alpha   90.00
_cell.angle_beta   90.00
_cell.angle_gamma   90.00
#
_symmetry.space_group_name_H-M   'P 1'
#
loop_
_entity.id
_entity.type
_entity.pdbx_description
1 polymer ?
#
loop_
_entity_poly.entity_id
_entity_poly.type
_entity_poly.pdbx_seq_one_letter_code
_entity_poly.pdbx_strand_id
1 'polypeptide(L)'
;MATTSRQQDPPTPPLNPLTHLLNQDVGDFDDEPSSDGQLFPGQRHSIIDEKMVIRYYGDPTKTPHLLDGDAPETGTSSPHIDVTLLCDVTNGCGGKIWPAAEVLGAYLTGRREDLAIRWKGKKVIELGSGTGLVGFVLAKMGIGAETWITDQDAMMELMQKNLELNPGMDPCFVEELNWGEPLPSSVPQKPDVLLLADCVYLEVAFQPLVDTMIDLSTTETEILFCYQKRRKADKRFFTILKKHFHFDDVKDDDPVRTEQYNRQGTRLYRMKLKG
;
A
#
# COMPACT_ATOMS: atom_id res chain seq x y z
N MET A 1 18.92 -36.02 -44.51
CA MET A 1 18.15 -34.78 -44.29
C MET A 1 17.81 -34.71 -42.81
N ALA A 2 18.45 -33.82 -42.06
CA ALA A 2 18.14 -33.57 -40.66
C ALA A 2 17.98 -32.04 -40.51
N THR A 3 16.74 -31.60 -40.38
CA THR A 3 16.36 -30.21 -40.15
C THR A 3 16.43 -29.94 -38.65
N THR A 4 17.45 -29.22 -38.21
CA THR A 4 17.52 -28.62 -36.88
C THR A 4 16.60 -27.40 -36.82
N SER A 5 15.49 -27.53 -36.10
CA SER A 5 14.60 -26.44 -35.73
C SER A 5 15.29 -25.57 -34.67
N ARG A 6 15.55 -24.29 -34.97
CA ARG A 6 15.95 -23.30 -33.97
C ARG A 6 14.72 -22.95 -33.15
N GLN A 7 14.70 -23.30 -31.87
CA GLN A 7 13.83 -22.66 -30.89
C GLN A 7 14.19 -21.17 -30.88
N GLN A 8 13.20 -20.32 -31.20
CA GLN A 8 13.28 -18.89 -30.96
C GLN A 8 13.00 -18.68 -29.48
N ASP A 9 13.90 -18.01 -28.78
CA ASP A 9 13.65 -17.52 -27.43
C ASP A 9 12.41 -16.61 -27.44
N PRO A 10 11.57 -16.66 -26.40
CA PRO A 10 10.44 -15.75 -26.29
C PRO A 10 10.93 -14.30 -26.28
N PRO A 11 10.20 -13.37 -26.91
CA PRO A 11 10.57 -11.96 -26.89
C PRO A 11 10.64 -11.47 -25.44
N THR A 12 11.75 -10.84 -25.09
CA THR A 12 11.90 -10.15 -23.81
C THR A 12 10.76 -9.13 -23.69
N PRO A 13 9.96 -9.14 -22.61
CA PRO A 13 8.91 -8.15 -22.44
C PRO A 13 9.53 -6.75 -22.43
N PRO A 14 8.83 -5.74 -22.98
CA PRO A 14 9.33 -4.38 -22.97
C PRO A 14 9.58 -3.94 -21.52
N LEU A 15 10.79 -3.45 -21.23
CA LEU A 15 11.14 -2.87 -19.94
C LEU A 15 10.20 -1.70 -19.65
N ASN A 16 9.54 -1.72 -18.48
CA ASN A 16 8.73 -0.62 -18.02
C ASN A 16 9.59 0.66 -17.99
N PRO A 17 9.19 1.74 -18.70
CA PRO A 17 9.96 2.97 -18.75
C PRO A 17 10.06 3.67 -17.38
N LEU A 18 9.38 3.20 -16.34
CA LEU A 18 9.53 3.69 -14.97
C LEU A 18 10.62 2.94 -14.18
N THR A 19 11.06 1.76 -14.61
CA THR A 19 12.01 0.92 -13.84
C THR A 19 13.34 1.62 -13.59
N HIS A 20 13.82 2.45 -14.53
CA HIS A 20 15.09 3.17 -14.41
C HIS A 20 15.01 4.42 -13.52
N LEU A 21 13.81 4.90 -13.18
CA LEU A 21 13.61 6.05 -12.30
C LEU A 21 13.60 5.65 -10.82
N LEU A 22 13.62 4.35 -10.52
CA LEU A 22 13.62 3.78 -9.17
C LEU A 22 15.01 3.86 -8.50
N ASN A 23 16.09 3.84 -9.30
CA ASN A 23 17.48 3.93 -8.81
C ASN A 23 18.02 5.36 -8.76
N GLN A 24 17.22 6.37 -9.12
CA GLN A 24 17.59 7.75 -8.90
C GLN A 24 17.26 8.07 -7.45
N ASP A 25 18.28 8.36 -6.64
CA ASP A 25 18.18 8.85 -5.27
C ASP A 25 16.98 9.80 -5.13
N VAL A 26 15.89 9.27 -4.59
CA VAL A 26 14.69 10.05 -4.33
C VAL A 26 15.05 10.91 -3.13
N GLY A 27 15.48 12.13 -3.41
CA GLY A 27 15.95 13.09 -2.40
C GLY A 27 15.04 13.14 -1.17
N ASP A 28 15.70 13.18 -0.02
CA ASP A 28 15.21 13.02 1.35
C ASP A 28 13.72 13.36 1.57
N PHE A 29 12.97 12.37 2.08
CA PHE A 29 11.55 12.47 2.39
C PHE A 29 11.24 12.94 3.82
N ASP A 30 12.26 13.32 4.60
CA ASP A 30 12.13 13.83 5.97
C ASP A 30 13.20 14.91 6.24
N ASP A 31 12.98 16.14 5.77
CA ASP A 31 13.75 17.32 6.22
C ASP A 31 12.92 18.08 7.28
N GLU A 32 13.07 17.70 8.55
CA GLU A 32 12.93 18.63 9.67
C GLU A 32 14.30 19.30 9.88
N PRO A 33 14.41 20.63 9.94
CA PRO A 33 15.70 21.28 10.14
C PRO A 33 16.21 20.98 11.55
N SER A 34 17.29 20.21 11.65
CA SER A 34 17.97 19.95 12.92
C SER A 34 18.52 21.27 13.48
N SER A 35 17.87 21.80 14.51
CA SER A 35 18.45 22.81 15.38
C SER A 35 19.45 22.13 16.30
N ASP A 36 20.64 21.81 15.80
CA ASP A 36 21.89 21.77 16.60
C ASP A 36 23.07 21.45 15.69
N GLY A 37 24.11 22.27 15.78
CA GLY A 37 25.26 22.30 14.87
C GLY A 37 26.21 21.10 15.00
N GLN A 38 25.76 19.91 14.59
CA GLN A 38 26.61 18.74 14.43
C GLN A 38 27.02 18.59 12.95
N LEU A 39 28.30 18.81 12.65
CA LEU A 39 28.90 18.84 11.31
C LEU A 39 29.12 17.46 10.66
N PHE A 40 28.41 16.42 11.10
CA PHE A 40 28.49 15.10 10.50
C PHE A 40 27.07 14.57 10.29
N PRO A 41 26.66 14.24 9.04
CA PRO A 41 25.43 13.49 8.85
C PRO A 41 25.60 12.16 9.57
N GLY A 42 24.72 11.87 10.53
CA GLY A 42 24.68 10.57 11.19
C GLY A 42 24.61 9.46 10.14
N GLN A 43 25.37 8.38 10.34
CA GLN A 43 25.33 7.20 9.49
C GLN A 43 23.89 6.70 9.41
N ARG A 44 23.29 6.75 8.20
CA ARG A 44 21.88 6.44 7.96
C ARG A 44 21.59 4.98 8.36
N HIS A 45 20.56 4.78 9.18
CA HIS A 45 20.05 3.42 9.46
C HIS A 45 19.53 2.86 8.14
N SER A 46 20.23 1.86 7.60
CA SER A 46 19.80 1.20 6.37
C SER A 46 18.83 0.12 6.77
N ILE A 47 17.52 0.33 6.54
CA ILE A 47 16.49 -0.68 6.79
C ILE A 47 16.71 -1.80 5.78
N ILE A 48 17.39 -2.86 6.21
CA ILE A 48 17.74 -4.01 5.38
C ILE A 48 17.43 -5.25 6.21
N ASP A 49 16.55 -6.11 5.68
CA ASP A 49 16.09 -7.34 6.34
C ASP A 49 15.58 -7.14 7.78
N GLU A 50 14.97 -5.98 8.08
CA GLU A 50 14.43 -5.70 9.41
C GLU A 50 13.06 -6.33 9.58
N LYS A 51 12.91 -7.22 10.56
CA LYS A 51 11.63 -7.84 10.89
C LYS A 51 10.88 -7.03 11.94
N MET A 52 9.71 -6.52 11.56
CA MET A 52 8.83 -5.70 12.38
C MET A 52 7.49 -6.41 12.58
N VAL A 53 6.83 -6.15 13.72
CA VAL A 53 5.43 -6.50 13.93
C VAL A 53 4.66 -5.22 14.17
N ILE A 54 3.60 -4.99 13.39
CA ILE A 54 2.66 -3.90 13.65
C ILE A 54 1.35 -4.46 14.19
N ARG A 55 0.94 -3.94 15.35
CA ARG A 55 -0.26 -4.35 16.08
C ARG A 55 -1.37 -3.31 15.90
N TYR A 56 -2.51 -3.76 15.39
CA TYR A 56 -3.75 -3.00 15.28
C TYR A 56 -4.80 -3.48 16.27
N TYR A 57 -5.74 -2.59 16.61
CA TYR A 57 -6.81 -2.88 17.56
C TYR A 57 -8.17 -2.65 16.91
N GLY A 58 -9.15 -3.50 17.28
CA GLY A 58 -10.56 -3.26 16.93
C GLY A 58 -11.17 -2.07 17.67
N ASP A 59 -10.57 -1.65 18.79
CA ASP A 59 -10.90 -0.40 19.48
C ASP A 59 -10.21 0.76 18.73
N PRO A 60 -10.97 1.63 18.04
CA PRO A 60 -10.39 2.67 17.20
C PRO A 60 -9.66 3.76 17.98
N THR A 61 -9.88 3.85 19.30
CA THR A 61 -9.20 4.82 20.18
C THR A 61 -7.76 4.42 20.52
N LYS A 62 -7.37 3.18 20.17
CA LYS A 62 -6.01 2.68 20.39
C LYS A 62 -5.15 2.92 19.15
N THR A 63 -3.98 3.51 19.37
CA THR A 63 -2.98 3.72 18.32
C THR A 63 -2.31 2.40 17.96
N PRO A 64 -2.03 2.14 16.67
CA PRO A 64 -1.19 1.01 16.28
C PRO A 64 0.21 1.11 16.91
N HIS A 65 0.82 -0.04 17.19
CA HIS A 65 2.16 -0.11 17.74
C HIS A 65 3.10 -0.91 16.86
N LEU A 66 4.27 -0.34 16.58
CA LEU A 66 5.41 -1.06 16.02
C LEU A 66 6.17 -1.73 17.16
N LEU A 67 6.38 -3.03 17.01
CA LEU A 67 7.10 -3.90 17.91
C LEU A 67 8.28 -4.50 17.13
N ASP A 68 9.42 -4.66 17.80
CA ASP A 68 10.53 -5.44 17.24
C ASP A 68 10.07 -6.89 17.04
N GLY A 69 10.39 -7.50 15.90
CA GLY A 69 9.89 -8.83 15.53
C GLY A 69 10.28 -9.99 16.45
N ASP A 70 11.21 -9.75 17.38
CA ASP A 70 11.69 -10.69 18.40
C ASP A 70 11.27 -10.30 19.83
N ALA A 71 10.53 -9.18 20.00
CA ALA A 71 10.11 -8.73 21.31
C ALA A 71 9.08 -9.70 21.92
N PRO A 72 9.23 -10.10 23.20
CA PRO A 72 8.28 -10.99 23.85
C PRO A 72 6.89 -10.34 23.88
N GLU A 73 5.84 -11.16 23.70
CA GLU A 73 4.44 -10.73 23.80
C GLU A 73 4.23 -10.00 25.14
N THR A 74 4.14 -8.68 25.08
CA THR A 74 3.68 -7.90 26.23
C THR A 74 2.18 -8.10 26.33
N GLY A 75 1.71 -8.53 27.51
CA GLY A 75 0.36 -9.02 27.76
C GLY A 75 -0.75 -7.98 27.59
N THR A 76 -0.99 -7.52 26.37
CA THR A 76 -2.14 -6.69 26.04
C THR A 76 -3.38 -7.58 25.98
N SER A 77 -4.33 -7.37 26.91
CA SER A 77 -5.56 -8.16 27.00
C SER A 77 -6.62 -7.84 25.93
N SER A 78 -6.40 -6.81 25.12
CA SER A 78 -7.37 -6.38 24.12
C SER A 78 -7.24 -7.19 22.83
N PRO A 79 -8.37 -7.54 22.18
CA PRO A 79 -8.35 -8.14 20.84
C PRO A 79 -7.57 -7.26 19.86
N HIS A 80 -6.64 -7.87 19.14
CA HIS A 80 -5.74 -7.19 18.22
C HIS A 80 -5.42 -8.03 17.00
N ILE A 81 -4.85 -7.38 15.99
CA ILE A 81 -4.34 -8.00 14.77
C ILE A 81 -2.86 -7.63 14.66
N ASP A 82 -2.01 -8.63 14.62
CA ASP A 82 -0.58 -8.44 14.39
C ASP A 82 -0.23 -8.80 12.95
N VAL A 83 0.45 -7.92 12.23
CA VAL A 83 1.04 -8.22 10.93
C VAL A 83 2.56 -8.16 11.06
N THR A 84 3.22 -9.26 10.69
CA THR A 84 4.68 -9.37 10.71
C THR A 84 5.21 -9.02 9.32
N LEU A 85 6.15 -8.10 9.22
CA LEU A 85 6.73 -7.65 7.96
C LEU A 85 8.25 -7.67 8.02
N LEU A 86 8.86 -8.18 6.98
CA LEU A 86 10.21 -7.81 6.57
C LEU A 86 10.15 -6.43 5.92
N CYS A 87 11.05 -5.55 6.32
CA CYS A 87 11.27 -4.24 5.73
C CYS A 87 12.68 -4.21 5.13
N ASP A 88 12.77 -3.83 3.85
CA ASP A 88 14.02 -3.75 3.09
C ASP A 88 13.91 -2.67 2.00
N VAL A 89 14.67 -1.60 2.14
CA VAL A 89 14.65 -0.46 1.18
C VAL A 89 15.69 -0.58 0.05
N THR A 90 16.36 -1.72 -0.10
CA THR A 90 17.39 -1.96 -1.12
C THR A 90 16.87 -1.74 -2.53
N ASN A 91 15.63 -2.16 -2.80
CA ASN A 91 15.00 -2.06 -4.12
C ASN A 91 14.07 -0.84 -4.27
N GLY A 92 14.23 0.15 -3.39
CA GLY A 92 13.45 1.39 -3.39
C GLY A 92 12.65 1.61 -2.12
N CYS A 93 11.95 2.73 -2.06
CA CYS A 93 11.29 3.20 -0.84
C CYS A 93 10.00 2.41 -0.47
N GLY A 94 9.59 1.44 -1.29
CA GLY A 94 8.40 0.60 -1.05
C GLY A 94 8.57 -0.39 0.12
N GLY A 95 9.79 -0.73 0.49
CA GLY A 95 10.06 -1.72 1.54
C GLY A 95 10.05 -1.20 2.98
N LYS A 96 9.42 -0.06 3.25
CA LYS A 96 9.15 0.42 4.62
C LYS A 96 7.67 0.62 4.87
N ILE A 97 7.27 0.66 6.13
CA ILE A 97 5.91 1.04 6.52
C ILE A 97 5.76 2.55 6.37
N TRP A 98 4.71 2.97 5.68
CA TRP A 98 4.40 4.37 5.42
C TRP A 98 3.23 4.89 6.26
N PRO A 99 3.21 6.18 6.65
CA PRO A 99 2.16 6.73 7.51
C PRO A 99 0.73 6.52 6.98
N ALA A 100 0.54 6.59 5.67
CA ALA A 100 -0.79 6.37 5.07
C ALA A 100 -1.24 4.91 5.17
N ALA A 101 -0.31 3.94 5.14
CA ALA A 101 -0.61 2.53 5.34
C ALA A 101 -0.99 2.25 6.81
N GLU A 102 -0.31 2.89 7.75
CA GLU A 102 -0.66 2.83 9.18
C GLU A 102 -2.08 3.35 9.43
N VAL A 103 -2.40 4.54 8.90
CA VAL A 103 -3.73 5.16 9.04
C VAL A 103 -4.81 4.30 8.38
N LEU A 104 -4.57 3.81 7.16
CA LEU A 104 -5.55 2.98 6.45
C LEU A 104 -5.78 1.64 7.17
N GLY A 105 -4.73 0.98 7.66
CA GLY A 105 -4.85 -0.24 8.46
C GLY A 105 -5.64 -0.04 9.76
N ALA A 106 -5.43 1.09 10.44
CA ALA A 106 -6.18 1.44 11.65
C ALA A 106 -7.66 1.70 11.36
N TYR A 107 -7.95 2.42 10.27
CA TYR A 107 -9.30 2.65 9.78
C TYR A 107 -10.05 1.35 9.47
N LEU A 108 -9.40 0.42 8.76
CA LEU A 108 -10.01 -0.87 8.42
C LEU A 108 -10.28 -1.70 9.68
N THR A 109 -9.31 -1.77 10.59
CA THR A 109 -9.42 -2.59 11.81
C THR A 109 -10.51 -2.09 12.75
N GLY A 110 -10.62 -0.76 12.95
CA GLY A 110 -11.69 -0.16 13.75
C GLY A 110 -13.10 -0.43 13.20
N ARG A 111 -13.20 -0.71 11.90
CA ARG A 111 -14.46 -0.99 11.20
C ARG A 111 -14.69 -2.46 10.88
N ARG A 112 -13.95 -3.37 11.50
CA ARG A 112 -14.00 -4.81 11.22
C ARG A 112 -15.42 -5.37 11.16
N GLU A 113 -16.29 -5.02 12.10
CA GLU A 113 -17.67 -5.54 12.16
C GLU A 113 -18.54 -5.06 10.98
N ASP A 114 -18.46 -3.78 10.61
CA ASP A 114 -19.17 -3.21 9.45
C ASP A 114 -18.66 -3.86 8.14
N LEU A 115 -17.34 -3.96 8.00
CA LEU A 115 -16.70 -4.52 6.82
C LEU A 115 -16.94 -6.04 6.70
N ALA A 116 -17.08 -6.78 7.81
CA ALA A 116 -17.49 -8.18 7.79
C ALA A 116 -18.89 -8.43 7.21
N ILE A 117 -19.73 -7.39 7.16
CA ILE A 117 -21.04 -7.45 6.52
C ILE A 117 -20.93 -6.97 5.07
N ARG A 118 -20.29 -5.81 4.86
CA ARG A 118 -20.25 -5.14 3.56
C ARG A 118 -19.30 -5.79 2.56
N TRP A 119 -18.20 -6.35 3.02
CA TRP A 119 -17.09 -6.86 2.20
C TRP A 119 -16.95 -8.38 2.20
N LYS A 120 -17.85 -9.09 2.86
CA LYS A 120 -17.90 -10.54 2.77
C LYS A 120 -18.15 -11.00 1.32
N GLY A 121 -17.25 -11.85 0.82
CA GLY A 121 -17.25 -12.35 -0.56
C GLY A 121 -16.86 -11.33 -1.62
N LYS A 122 -16.40 -10.13 -1.22
CA LYS A 122 -15.93 -9.10 -2.16
C LYS A 122 -14.50 -9.34 -2.58
N LYS A 123 -14.16 -8.87 -3.77
CA LYS A 123 -12.78 -8.83 -4.28
C LYS A 123 -12.18 -7.45 -4.03
N VAL A 124 -11.03 -7.43 -3.38
CA VAL A 124 -10.28 -6.22 -3.03
C VAL A 124 -8.94 -6.23 -3.73
N ILE A 125 -8.58 -5.13 -4.36
CA ILE A 125 -7.22 -4.90 -4.88
C ILE A 125 -6.57 -3.77 -4.10
N GLU A 126 -5.34 -3.96 -3.64
CA GLU A 126 -4.46 -2.89 -3.21
C GLU A 126 -3.44 -2.57 -4.30
N LEU A 127 -3.32 -1.30 -4.68
CA LEU A 127 -2.30 -0.81 -5.61
C LEU A 127 -1.12 -0.21 -4.85
N GLY A 128 0.10 -0.55 -5.25
CA GLY A 128 1.32 0.00 -4.64
C GLY A 128 1.48 -0.47 -3.20
N SER A 129 1.33 -1.77 -2.98
CA SER A 129 1.31 -2.38 -1.67
C SER A 129 2.62 -2.26 -0.89
N GLY A 130 3.77 -2.09 -1.56
CA GLY A 130 5.09 -2.02 -0.94
C GLY A 130 5.39 -3.26 -0.09
N THR A 131 5.39 -3.10 1.24
CA THR A 131 5.54 -4.24 2.17
C THR A 131 4.33 -5.18 2.20
N GLY A 132 3.16 -4.76 1.70
CA GLY A 132 1.90 -5.49 1.74
C GLY A 132 1.02 -5.22 2.97
N LEU A 133 1.41 -4.25 3.81
CA LEU A 133 0.81 -4.02 5.12
C LEU A 133 -0.73 -3.99 5.10
N VAL A 134 -1.34 -3.13 4.29
CA VAL A 134 -2.80 -2.89 4.36
C VAL A 134 -3.57 -4.13 3.93
N GLY A 135 -3.18 -4.76 2.81
CA GLY A 135 -3.82 -6.00 2.38
C GLY A 135 -3.64 -7.16 3.36
N PHE A 136 -2.49 -7.29 4.02
CA PHE A 136 -2.31 -8.30 5.08
C PHE A 136 -3.13 -8.01 6.32
N VAL A 137 -3.27 -6.74 6.74
CA VAL A 137 -4.20 -6.36 7.81
C VAL A 137 -5.62 -6.80 7.45
N LEU A 138 -6.08 -6.47 6.24
CA LEU A 138 -7.42 -6.82 5.77
C LEU A 138 -7.64 -8.34 5.78
N ALA A 139 -6.68 -9.10 5.25
CA ALA A 139 -6.77 -10.56 5.19
C ALA A 139 -6.74 -11.20 6.60
N LYS A 140 -5.97 -10.65 7.55
CA LYS A 140 -5.98 -11.10 8.96
C LYS A 140 -7.24 -10.74 9.72
N MET A 141 -8.02 -9.75 9.26
CA MET A 141 -9.30 -9.44 9.88
C MET A 141 -10.32 -10.58 9.75
N GLY A 142 -10.13 -11.52 8.81
CA GLY A 142 -11.00 -12.69 8.67
C GLY A 142 -12.45 -12.31 8.34
N ILE A 143 -12.64 -11.27 7.52
CA ILE A 143 -13.95 -10.72 7.18
C ILE A 143 -14.61 -11.41 5.98
N GLY A 144 -13.92 -12.38 5.38
CA GLY A 144 -14.35 -13.16 4.23
C GLY A 144 -14.16 -12.44 2.89
N ALA A 145 -13.24 -11.49 2.79
CA ALA A 145 -12.89 -10.83 1.53
C ALA A 145 -11.72 -11.56 0.85
N GLU A 146 -11.71 -11.61 -0.48
CA GLU A 146 -10.55 -12.07 -1.25
C GLU A 146 -9.70 -10.85 -1.63
N THR A 147 -8.41 -10.86 -1.27
CA THR A 147 -7.54 -9.69 -1.39
C THR A 147 -6.39 -9.97 -2.36
N TRP A 148 -6.13 -9.03 -3.27
CA TRP A 148 -4.95 -9.00 -4.12
C TRP A 148 -4.10 -7.81 -3.71
N ILE A 149 -2.88 -8.05 -3.27
CA ILE A 149 -1.89 -7.00 -3.06
C ILE A 149 -0.99 -6.94 -4.27
N THR A 150 -0.80 -5.73 -4.81
CA THR A 150 -0.15 -5.54 -6.10
C THR A 150 0.87 -4.43 -6.08
N ASP A 151 1.98 -4.67 -6.77
CA ASP A 151 3.07 -3.72 -6.94
C ASP A 151 3.90 -4.11 -8.18
N GLN A 152 4.95 -3.36 -8.47
CA GLN A 152 5.89 -3.67 -9.54
C GLN A 152 6.81 -4.86 -9.17
N ASP A 153 7.44 -5.47 -10.18
CA ASP A 153 8.34 -6.63 -10.05
C ASP A 153 9.35 -6.51 -8.89
N ALA A 154 9.94 -5.33 -8.71
CA ALA A 154 10.94 -5.07 -7.67
C ALA A 154 10.45 -5.36 -6.23
N MET A 155 9.13 -5.32 -5.98
CA MET A 155 8.54 -5.59 -4.66
C MET A 155 8.01 -7.02 -4.51
N MET A 156 7.97 -7.82 -5.59
CA MET A 156 7.35 -9.14 -5.57
C MET A 156 8.03 -10.10 -4.59
N GLU A 157 9.35 -10.13 -4.55
CA GLU A 157 10.10 -10.97 -3.60
C GLU A 157 9.78 -10.60 -2.15
N LEU A 158 9.75 -9.29 -1.84
CA LEU A 158 9.48 -8.80 -0.49
C LEU A 158 8.04 -9.13 -0.06
N MET A 159 7.06 -8.87 -0.93
CA MET A 159 5.65 -9.16 -0.66
C MET A 159 5.43 -10.67 -0.44
N GLN A 160 6.09 -11.53 -1.22
CA GLN A 160 5.95 -12.98 -1.03
C GLN A 160 6.55 -13.46 0.30
N LYS A 161 7.74 -12.96 0.68
CA LYS A 161 8.31 -13.24 2.01
C LYS A 161 7.35 -12.79 3.12
N ASN A 162 6.73 -11.62 2.96
CA ASN A 162 5.78 -11.10 3.94
C ASN A 162 4.46 -11.89 3.98
N LEU A 163 4.00 -12.45 2.86
CA LEU A 163 2.86 -13.37 2.85
C LEU A 163 3.15 -14.61 3.70
N GLU A 164 4.34 -15.21 3.56
CA GLU A 164 4.76 -16.40 4.32
C GLU A 164 4.86 -16.14 5.84
N LEU A 165 5.19 -14.91 6.25
CA LEU A 165 5.25 -14.50 7.65
C LEU A 165 3.88 -14.37 8.32
N ASN A 166 2.77 -14.44 7.56
CA ASN A 166 1.43 -14.16 8.04
C ASN A 166 0.44 -15.31 7.74
N PRO A 167 0.58 -16.49 8.39
CA PRO A 167 -0.37 -17.58 8.20
C PRO A 167 -1.74 -17.29 8.85
N GLY A 168 -2.76 -18.05 8.46
CA GLY A 168 -4.08 -18.00 9.09
C GLY A 168 -4.97 -16.83 8.66
N MET A 169 -4.77 -16.33 7.45
CA MET A 169 -5.54 -15.23 6.84
C MET A 169 -6.65 -15.74 5.93
N ASP A 170 -7.61 -14.86 5.61
CA ASP A 170 -8.44 -15.00 4.41
C ASP A 170 -7.57 -15.01 3.13
N PRO A 171 -8.11 -15.44 1.98
CA PRO A 171 -7.35 -15.47 0.72
C PRO A 171 -6.69 -14.11 0.40
N CYS A 172 -5.36 -14.13 0.34
CA CYS A 172 -4.52 -12.99 -0.02
C CYS A 172 -3.53 -13.43 -1.10
N PHE A 173 -3.53 -12.75 -2.24
CA PHE A 173 -2.74 -13.07 -3.42
C PHE A 173 -1.75 -11.94 -3.70
N VAL A 174 -0.49 -12.29 -3.92
CA VAL A 174 0.57 -11.36 -4.32
C VAL A 174 0.69 -11.41 -5.84
N GLU A 175 0.46 -10.29 -6.51
CA GLU A 175 0.48 -10.21 -7.99
C GLU A 175 1.24 -8.97 -8.47
N GLU A 176 1.94 -9.11 -9.60
CA GLU A 176 2.59 -7.97 -10.25
C GLU A 176 1.56 -7.11 -10.97
N LEU A 177 1.59 -5.79 -10.76
CA LEU A 177 0.77 -4.83 -11.50
C LEU A 177 1.54 -3.52 -11.68
N ASN A 178 2.03 -3.30 -12.90
CA ASN A 178 2.65 -2.04 -13.30
C ASN A 178 1.57 -1.03 -13.71
N TRP A 179 1.61 0.17 -13.12
CA TRP A 179 0.62 1.20 -13.45
C TRP A 179 0.79 1.70 -14.89
N GLY A 180 -0.33 1.96 -15.55
CA GLY A 180 -0.41 2.38 -16.96
C GLY A 180 -0.18 1.26 -17.99
N GLU A 181 0.07 0.03 -17.54
CA GLU A 181 0.18 -1.15 -18.41
C GLU A 181 -1.15 -1.94 -18.46
N PRO A 182 -1.36 -2.82 -19.46
CA PRO A 182 -2.53 -3.69 -19.50
C PRO A 182 -2.64 -4.53 -18.23
N LEU A 183 -3.85 -4.58 -17.66
CA LEU A 183 -4.10 -5.32 -16.43
C LEU A 183 -3.80 -6.83 -16.60
N PRO A 184 -3.05 -7.46 -15.69
CA PRO A 184 -2.72 -8.87 -15.76
C PRO A 184 -3.97 -9.73 -15.57
N SER A 185 -4.00 -10.91 -16.20
CA SER A 185 -5.15 -11.82 -16.12
C SER A 185 -5.32 -12.49 -14.75
N SER A 186 -4.27 -12.49 -13.92
CA SER A 186 -4.28 -13.02 -12.55
C SER A 186 -4.99 -12.09 -11.55
N VAL A 187 -5.12 -10.80 -11.89
CA VAL A 187 -5.80 -9.82 -11.07
C VAL A 187 -7.26 -9.68 -11.52
N PRO A 188 -8.23 -9.62 -10.58
CA PRO A 188 -9.62 -9.51 -10.95
C PRO A 188 -9.91 -8.18 -11.66
N GLN A 189 -10.57 -8.29 -12.81
CA GLN A 189 -11.09 -7.12 -13.51
C GLN A 189 -12.26 -6.54 -12.73
N LYS A 190 -12.26 -5.22 -12.54
CA LYS A 190 -13.35 -4.49 -11.87
C LYS A 190 -13.66 -5.01 -10.44
N PRO A 191 -12.69 -4.95 -9.50
CA PRO A 191 -12.92 -5.32 -8.11
C PRO A 191 -14.06 -4.50 -7.49
N ASP A 192 -14.62 -5.03 -6.40
CA ASP A 192 -15.58 -4.29 -5.60
C ASP A 192 -14.91 -3.13 -4.83
N VAL A 193 -13.66 -3.33 -4.42
CA VAL A 193 -12.90 -2.38 -3.60
C VAL A 193 -11.50 -2.19 -4.14
N LEU A 194 -11.06 -0.93 -4.17
CA LEU A 194 -9.68 -0.55 -4.47
C LEU A 194 -9.07 0.18 -3.27
N LEU A 195 -7.90 -0.27 -2.82
CA LEU A 195 -7.14 0.33 -1.73
C LEU A 195 -5.87 0.96 -2.27
N LEU A 196 -5.53 2.15 -1.77
CA LEU A 196 -4.30 2.86 -2.11
C LEU A 196 -3.76 3.52 -0.85
N ALA A 197 -2.52 3.20 -0.49
CA ALA A 197 -1.80 3.83 0.61
C ALA A 197 -0.48 4.41 0.10
N ASP A 198 -0.37 5.74 0.14
CA ASP A 198 0.87 6.47 -0.16
C ASP A 198 1.45 6.35 -1.58
N CYS A 199 0.62 6.03 -2.57
CA CYS A 199 1.05 5.84 -3.96
C CYS A 199 1.50 7.13 -4.70
N VAL A 200 1.39 8.31 -4.09
CA VAL A 200 1.60 9.61 -4.77
C VAL A 200 2.93 10.25 -4.35
N TYR A 201 4.02 9.83 -4.99
CA TYR A 201 5.37 10.34 -4.71
C TYR A 201 6.27 10.50 -5.95
N LEU A 202 6.00 9.80 -7.05
CA LEU A 202 6.70 9.97 -8.33
C LEU A 202 5.79 10.67 -9.35
N GLU A 203 6.17 11.87 -9.79
CA GLU A 203 5.34 12.67 -10.70
C GLU A 203 5.07 11.97 -12.05
N VAL A 204 6.05 11.22 -12.55
CA VAL A 204 5.96 10.43 -13.77
C VAL A 204 4.90 9.33 -13.67
N ALA A 205 4.61 8.84 -12.46
CA ALA A 205 3.65 7.79 -12.20
C ALA A 205 2.22 8.32 -11.99
N PHE A 206 2.01 9.64 -11.94
CA PHE A 206 0.70 10.22 -11.65
C PHE A 206 -0.36 9.85 -12.69
N GLN A 207 -0.06 9.99 -13.98
CA GLN A 207 -1.02 9.62 -15.04
C GLN A 207 -1.19 8.10 -15.13
N PRO A 208 -0.11 7.28 -15.18
CA PRO A 208 -0.22 5.82 -15.14
C PRO A 208 -1.08 5.28 -13.99
N LEU A 209 -0.92 5.82 -12.77
CA LEU A 209 -1.72 5.43 -11.62
C LEU A 209 -3.21 5.74 -11.83
N VAL A 210 -3.54 6.95 -12.32
CA VAL A 210 -4.93 7.32 -12.57
C VAL A 210 -5.55 6.46 -13.68
N ASP A 211 -4.80 6.15 -14.74
CA ASP A 211 -5.25 5.30 -15.83
C ASP A 211 -5.58 3.88 -15.31
N THR A 212 -4.67 3.29 -14.51
CA THR A 212 -4.92 2.00 -13.85
C THR A 212 -6.14 2.04 -12.93
N MET A 213 -6.32 3.11 -12.15
CA MET A 213 -7.51 3.27 -11.30
C MET A 213 -8.80 3.28 -12.15
N ILE A 214 -8.80 3.93 -13.31
CA ILE A 214 -9.94 3.95 -14.24
C ILE A 214 -10.18 2.55 -14.81
N ASP A 215 -9.13 1.87 -15.25
CA ASP A 215 -9.21 0.52 -15.81
C ASP A 215 -9.71 -0.51 -14.81
N LEU A 216 -9.40 -0.33 -13.52
CA LEU A 216 -9.93 -1.17 -12.44
C LEU A 216 -11.30 -0.73 -11.94
N SER A 217 -11.76 0.49 -12.17
CA SER A 217 -12.99 0.97 -11.52
C SER A 217 -14.23 0.87 -12.40
N THR A 218 -15.37 0.68 -11.73
CA THR A 218 -16.71 1.03 -12.23
C THR A 218 -17.31 2.10 -11.33
N THR A 219 -18.52 2.59 -11.63
CA THR A 219 -19.28 3.47 -10.72
C THR A 219 -19.63 2.80 -9.38
N GLU A 220 -19.57 1.46 -9.33
CA GLU A 220 -19.86 0.68 -8.11
C GLU A 220 -18.62 0.38 -7.27
N THR A 221 -17.42 0.45 -7.86
CA THR A 221 -16.16 0.19 -7.16
C THR A 221 -15.96 1.24 -6.05
N GLU A 222 -15.85 0.79 -4.80
CA GLU A 222 -15.50 1.63 -3.65
C GLU A 222 -13.98 1.79 -3.60
N ILE A 223 -13.48 3.03 -3.58
CA ILE A 223 -12.04 3.29 -3.48
C ILE A 223 -11.74 3.93 -2.13
N LEU A 224 -10.81 3.36 -1.36
CA LEU A 224 -10.22 4.02 -0.20
C LEU A 224 -8.80 4.44 -0.55
N PHE A 225 -8.56 5.74 -0.50
CA PHE A 225 -7.28 6.35 -0.85
C PHE A 225 -6.73 7.13 0.33
N CYS A 226 -5.69 6.58 0.95
CA CYS A 226 -4.93 7.23 2.02
C CYS A 226 -3.65 7.83 1.46
N TYR A 227 -3.45 9.13 1.68
CA TYR A 227 -2.39 9.91 1.05
C TYR A 227 -1.67 10.77 2.08
N GLN A 228 -0.34 10.73 2.07
CA GLN A 228 0.48 11.67 2.83
C GLN A 228 0.86 12.87 1.97
N LYS A 229 0.43 14.07 2.38
CA LYS A 229 0.81 15.30 1.70
C LYS A 229 2.28 15.63 1.93
N ARG A 230 3.08 15.61 0.86
CA ARG A 230 4.51 15.92 0.93
C ARG A 230 4.89 17.16 0.13
N ARG A 231 4.38 17.30 -1.10
CA ARG A 231 4.90 18.31 -2.03
C ARG A 231 3.79 19.12 -2.69
N LYS A 232 4.18 20.29 -3.19
CA LYS A 232 3.28 21.12 -4.02
C LYS A 232 2.93 20.44 -5.35
N ALA A 233 3.83 19.62 -5.89
CA ALA A 233 3.67 18.86 -7.12
C ALA A 233 2.44 17.94 -7.09
N ASP A 234 2.09 17.43 -5.91
CA ASP A 234 0.96 16.51 -5.73
C ASP A 234 -0.38 17.13 -6.15
N LYS A 235 -0.49 18.47 -6.18
CA LYS A 235 -1.64 19.18 -6.78
C LYS A 235 -1.91 18.78 -8.23
N ARG A 236 -0.88 18.40 -8.99
CA ARG A 236 -1.00 17.90 -10.36
C ARG A 236 -1.75 16.57 -10.38
N PHE A 237 -1.41 15.64 -9.48
CA PHE A 237 -2.11 14.37 -9.33
C PHE A 237 -3.60 14.60 -9.06
N PHE A 238 -3.95 15.39 -8.04
CA PHE A 238 -5.35 15.70 -7.73
C PHE A 238 -6.09 16.43 -8.86
N THR A 239 -5.37 17.19 -9.70
CA THR A 239 -5.96 17.84 -10.87
C THR A 239 -6.35 16.84 -11.97
N ILE A 240 -5.58 15.75 -12.11
CA ILE A 240 -5.90 14.64 -13.03
C ILE A 240 -7.04 13.81 -12.39
N LEU A 241 -6.86 13.37 -11.14
CA LEU A 241 -7.79 12.53 -10.39
C LEU A 241 -9.23 13.08 -10.40
N LYS A 242 -9.40 14.37 -10.10
CA LYS A 242 -10.74 15.02 -10.01
C LYS A 242 -11.49 15.06 -11.34
N LYS A 243 -10.84 14.82 -12.48
CA LYS A 243 -11.53 14.74 -13.77
C LYS A 243 -12.39 13.48 -13.86
N HIS A 244 -11.94 12.39 -13.24
CA HIS A 244 -12.53 11.06 -13.41
C HIS A 244 -13.25 10.55 -12.16
N PHE A 245 -12.87 11.02 -10.96
CA PHE A 245 -13.42 10.49 -9.71
C PHE A 245 -14.14 11.57 -8.89
N HIS A 246 -15.22 11.17 -8.22
CA HIS A 246 -15.73 11.87 -7.04
C HIS A 246 -14.96 11.37 -5.82
N PHE A 247 -14.59 12.27 -4.90
CA PHE A 247 -13.96 11.90 -3.65
C PHE A 247 -14.43 12.79 -2.51
N ASP A 248 -14.62 12.17 -1.35
CA ASP A 248 -15.05 12.80 -0.11
C ASP A 248 -14.07 12.43 1.01
N ASP A 249 -13.84 13.36 1.95
CA ASP A 249 -13.10 13.04 3.17
C ASP A 249 -13.82 11.94 3.95
N VAL A 250 -13.07 10.91 4.34
CA VAL A 250 -13.60 9.85 5.19
C VAL A 250 -13.78 10.40 6.60
N LYS A 251 -15.00 10.27 7.12
CA LYS A 251 -15.26 10.41 8.55
C LYS A 251 -14.80 9.16 9.25
N ASP A 252 -13.62 9.22 9.83
CA ASP A 252 -13.12 8.15 10.68
C ASP A 252 -14.05 7.94 11.89
N ASP A 253 -14.02 6.75 12.47
CA ASP A 253 -14.78 6.42 13.67
C ASP A 253 -14.17 7.05 14.94
N ASP A 254 -12.88 7.40 14.91
CA ASP A 254 -12.21 8.20 15.92
C ASP A 254 -11.87 9.62 15.40
N PRO A 255 -12.57 10.68 15.89
CA PRO A 255 -12.26 12.05 15.52
C PRO A 255 -10.89 12.52 16.01
N VAL A 256 -10.36 11.94 17.10
CA VAL A 256 -9.03 12.27 17.63
C VAL A 256 -7.95 11.75 16.70
N ARG A 257 -8.03 10.47 16.30
CA ARG A 257 -7.17 9.89 15.26
C ARG A 257 -7.23 10.69 13.96
N THR A 258 -8.43 11.07 13.52
CA THR A 258 -8.64 11.93 12.34
C THR A 258 -7.87 13.22 12.44
N GLU A 259 -8.02 13.93 13.56
CA GLU A 259 -7.33 15.19 13.76
C GLU A 259 -5.80 15.01 13.80
N GLN A 260 -5.31 13.95 14.44
CA GLN A 260 -3.89 13.65 14.57
C GLN A 260 -3.23 13.43 13.19
N TYR A 261 -3.73 12.49 12.39
CA TYR A 261 -3.12 12.25 11.08
C TYR A 261 -3.34 13.44 10.13
N ASN A 262 -4.45 14.18 10.28
CA ASN A 262 -4.69 15.38 9.47
C ASN A 262 -3.66 16.49 9.75
N ARG A 263 -3.26 16.66 11.02
CA ARG A 263 -2.20 17.59 11.42
C ARG A 263 -0.84 17.16 10.88
N GLN A 264 -0.60 15.86 10.77
CA GLN A 264 0.62 15.29 10.18
C GLN A 264 0.63 15.33 8.65
N GLY A 265 -0.48 15.72 8.00
CA GLY A 265 -0.57 15.85 6.54
C GLY A 265 -1.11 14.60 5.83
N THR A 266 -1.44 13.53 6.55
CA THR A 266 -2.16 12.38 5.99
C THR A 266 -3.62 12.74 5.76
N ARG A 267 -4.24 12.20 4.71
CA ARG A 267 -5.66 12.37 4.39
C ARG A 267 -6.21 11.03 3.92
N LEU A 268 -7.42 10.69 4.36
CA LEU A 268 -8.13 9.49 3.92
C LEU A 268 -9.38 9.90 3.13
N TYR A 269 -9.47 9.44 1.90
CA TYR A 269 -10.56 9.73 0.98
C TYR A 269 -11.33 8.47 0.62
N ARG A 270 -12.64 8.60 0.47
CA ARG A 270 -13.49 7.61 -0.20
C ARG A 270 -13.83 8.14 -1.58
N MET A 271 -13.66 7.32 -2.60
CA MET A 271 -13.83 7.73 -3.99
C MET A 271 -14.67 6.75 -4.79
N LYS A 272 -15.27 7.27 -5.87
CA LYS A 272 -15.98 6.50 -6.90
C LYS A 272 -15.72 7.09 -8.27
N LEU A 273 -15.71 6.24 -9.30
CA LEU A 273 -15.64 6.69 -10.69
C LEU A 273 -16.90 7.51 -11.03
N LYS A 274 -16.72 8.60 -11.79
CA LYS A 274 -17.83 9.39 -12.34
C LYS A 274 -18.58 8.59 -13.40
N GLY A 275 -19.90 8.68 -13.37
CA GLY A 275 -20.80 8.15 -14.41
C GLY A 275 -20.85 9.03 -15.64
#